data_AF-R6TRU8-F1
#
_entry.id   AF-R6TRU8-F1
#
_cell.length_a   1.000
_cell.length_b   1.000
_cell.length_c   1.000
_cell.angle_alpha   90.00
_cell.angle_beta   90.00
_cell.angle_gamma   90.00
#
_symmetry.space_group_name_H-M   'P 1'
#
loop_
_entity.id
_entity.type
_entity.pdbx_description
1 polymer ?
#
loop_
_entity_poly.entity_id
_entity_poly.type
_entity_poly.pdbx_seq_one_letter_code
_entity_poly.pdbx_strand_id
1 'polypeptide(L)'
;MRQKELEKWLKIVIIAVALCGLVVCAVAIPWIGHVLIAPDPQISDMYIPWLVLFIISAIPCYVILYLGWRVAVNIGKDRSFSLENARHIKLASKIILFDALYFFVVNVCMWRIYVNHPGVILALVFIVFACVVVSVVAAVLSHLVVKAADLQEQSDLTI
;
A
#
# COMPACT_ATOMS: atom_id res chain seq x y z
N MET A 1 -20.68 -8.95 15.85
CA MET A 1 -20.02 -7.70 16.31
C MET A 1 -20.81 -6.52 15.75
N ARG A 2 -21.01 -5.44 16.52
CA ARG A 2 -21.69 -4.23 16.00
C ARG A 2 -20.78 -3.55 14.96
N GLN A 3 -21.35 -3.05 13.87
CA GLN A 3 -20.58 -2.42 12.78
C GLN A 3 -19.69 -1.25 13.26
N LYS A 4 -20.13 -0.55 14.31
CA LYS A 4 -19.37 0.51 15.00
C LYS A 4 -18.08 0.03 15.70
N GLU A 5 -18.07 -1.21 16.20
CA GLU A 5 -16.85 -1.80 16.78
C GLU A 5 -15.84 -2.10 15.67
N LEU A 6 -16.30 -2.70 14.56
CA LEU A 6 -15.49 -2.98 13.37
C LEU A 6 -14.87 -1.70 12.78
N GLU A 7 -15.63 -0.62 12.66
CA GLU A 7 -15.12 0.69 12.24
C GLU A 7 -13.98 1.16 13.16
N LYS A 8 -14.18 1.12 14.48
CA LYS A 8 -13.16 1.55 15.45
C LYS A 8 -11.88 0.73 15.31
N TRP A 9 -11.99 -0.59 15.28
CA TRP A 9 -10.84 -1.48 15.12
C TRP A 9 -10.10 -1.20 13.81
N LEU A 10 -10.82 -1.06 12.70
CA LEU A 10 -10.21 -0.80 11.39
C LEU A 10 -9.48 0.55 11.35
N LYS A 11 -10.06 1.59 11.95
CA LYS A 11 -9.40 2.90 12.09
C LYS A 11 -8.14 2.85 12.96
N ILE A 12 -8.18 2.11 14.07
CA ILE A 12 -7.02 1.91 14.95
C ILE A 12 -5.89 1.23 14.18
N VAL A 13 -6.20 0.17 13.43
CA VAL A 13 -5.21 -0.53 12.60
C VAL A 13 -4.63 0.39 11.53
N ILE A 14 -5.46 1.20 10.85
CA ILE A 14 -4.98 2.16 9.84
C ILE A 14 -4.02 3.19 10.46
N ILE A 15 -4.35 3.75 11.63
CA ILE A 15 -3.48 4.70 12.33
C ILE A 15 -2.16 4.02 12.74
N ALA A 16 -2.23 2.81 13.31
CA ALA A 16 -1.04 2.06 13.70
C ALA A 16 -0.12 1.77 12.50
N VAL A 17 -0.69 1.37 11.35
CA VAL A 17 0.08 1.14 10.12
C VAL A 17 0.66 2.45 9.56
N ALA A 18 -0.09 3.55 9.58
CA ALA A 18 0.39 4.87 9.14
C ALA A 18 1.58 5.36 9.98
N LEU A 19 1.51 5.16 11.29
CA LEU A 19 2.53 5.56 12.26
C LEU A 19 3.77 4.66 12.14
N CYS A 20 3.57 3.36 11.99
CA CYS A 20 4.65 2.40 11.70
C CYS A 20 5.36 2.73 10.37
N GLY A 21 4.59 3.02 9.31
CA GLY A 21 5.12 3.44 8.01
C GLY A 21 5.94 4.73 8.09
N LEU A 22 5.53 5.69 8.92
CA LEU A 22 6.26 6.94 9.14
C LEU A 22 7.60 6.70 9.82
N VAL A 23 7.65 5.83 10.84
CA VAL A 23 8.89 5.45 11.53
C VAL A 23 9.84 4.73 10.57
N VAL A 24 9.32 3.82 9.74
CA VAL A 24 10.12 3.12 8.73
C VAL A 24 10.71 4.13 7.74
N CYS A 25 9.90 5.08 7.24
CA CYS A 25 10.37 6.08 6.29
C CYS A 25 11.42 7.04 6.88
N ALA A 26 11.24 7.45 8.14
CA ALA A 26 12.12 8.43 8.79
C ALA A 26 13.38 7.83 9.42
N VAL A 27 13.35 6.55 9.83
CA VAL A 27 14.44 5.92 10.60
C VAL A 27 15.05 4.74 9.85
N ALA A 28 14.22 3.79 9.41
CA ALA A 28 14.73 2.55 8.80
C ALA A 28 15.36 2.81 7.42
N ILE A 29 14.74 3.66 6.59
CA ILE A 29 15.29 4.01 5.26
C ILE A 29 16.67 4.68 5.38
N PRO A 30 16.86 5.76 6.16
CA PRO A 30 18.18 6.37 6.29
C PRO A 30 19.19 5.45 6.99
N TRP A 31 18.76 4.59 7.91
CA TRP A 31 19.65 3.62 8.55
C TRP A 31 20.16 2.57 7.55
N ILE A 32 19.25 1.95 6.79
CA ILE A 32 19.60 0.96 5.76
C ILE A 32 20.50 1.62 4.71
N GLY A 33 20.15 2.82 4.28
CA GLY A 33 20.94 3.58 3.32
C GLY A 33 22.34 3.91 3.85
N HIS A 34 22.47 4.34 5.10
CA HIS A 34 23.78 4.60 5.68
C HIS A 34 24.62 3.32 5.85
N VAL A 35 24.02 2.19 6.25
CA VAL A 35 24.77 0.93 6.46
C VAL A 35 25.20 0.29 5.14
N LEU A 36 24.36 0.35 4.10
CA LEU A 36 24.66 -0.28 2.81
C LEU A 36 25.40 0.63 1.81
N ILE A 37 25.20 1.95 1.87
CA ILE A 37 25.64 2.87 0.81
C ILE A 37 26.80 3.76 1.28
N ALA A 38 26.85 4.16 2.56
CA ALA A 38 27.94 4.99 3.08
C ALA A 38 29.36 4.37 3.03
N PRO A 39 29.54 3.03 3.04
CA PRO A 39 30.88 2.45 2.92
C PRO A 39 31.50 2.58 1.51
N ASP A 40 30.69 2.82 0.48
CA ASP A 40 31.13 2.70 -0.91
C ASP A 40 31.14 4.07 -1.63
N PRO A 41 32.32 4.66 -1.88
CA PRO A 41 32.43 6.02 -2.44
C PRO A 41 31.88 6.13 -3.88
N GLN A 42 31.63 5.03 -4.58
CA GLN A 42 31.02 5.01 -5.92
C GLN A 42 29.50 5.19 -5.91
N ILE A 43 28.83 4.89 -4.79
CA ILE A 43 27.36 4.91 -4.69
C ILE A 43 26.87 6.09 -3.84
N SER A 44 27.78 6.83 -3.19
CA SER A 44 27.47 8.00 -2.36
C SER A 44 26.68 9.09 -3.10
N ASP A 45 27.01 9.39 -4.36
CA ASP A 45 26.26 10.35 -5.19
C ASP A 45 24.86 9.85 -5.58
N MET A 46 24.64 8.53 -5.58
CA MET A 46 23.35 7.90 -5.93
C MET A 46 22.42 7.74 -4.71
N TYR A 47 22.91 8.00 -3.50
CA TYR A 47 22.15 7.91 -2.24
C TYR A 47 20.98 8.90 -2.19
N ILE A 48 21.23 10.16 -2.57
CA ILE A 48 20.21 11.22 -2.52
C ILE A 48 19.06 10.92 -3.50
N PRO A 49 19.30 10.59 -4.78
CA PRO A 49 18.25 10.15 -5.70
C PRO A 49 17.44 8.96 -5.16
N TRP A 50 18.10 7.94 -4.60
CA TRP A 50 17.43 6.76 -4.08
C TRP A 50 16.50 7.07 -2.90
N LEU A 51 16.96 7.92 -1.98
CA LEU A 51 16.17 8.36 -0.83
C LEU A 51 14.95 9.20 -1.27
N VAL A 52 15.13 10.08 -2.28
CA VAL A 52 14.03 10.86 -2.86
C VAL A 52 12.99 9.95 -3.53
N LEU A 53 13.41 8.93 -4.29
CA LEU A 53 12.50 7.98 -4.94
C LEU A 53 11.64 7.22 -3.92
N PHE A 54 12.21 6.83 -2.78
CA PHE A 54 11.51 6.16 -1.67
C PHE A 54 10.53 7.08 -0.93
N ILE A 55 10.89 8.37 -0.74
CA ILE A 55 9.97 9.36 -0.18
C ILE A 55 8.79 9.58 -1.14
N ILE A 56 9.02 9.61 -2.45
CA ILE A 56 7.96 9.74 -3.45
C ILE A 56 7.01 8.54 -3.41
N SER A 57 7.52 7.30 -3.26
CA SER A 57 6.66 6.11 -3.14
C SER A 57 5.90 6.03 -1.82
N ALA A 58 6.31 6.75 -0.77
CA ALA A 58 5.52 6.84 0.46
C ALA A 58 4.16 7.52 0.23
N ILE A 59 4.08 8.46 -0.73
CA ILE A 59 2.86 9.23 -1.07
C ILE A 59 1.69 8.31 -1.44
N PRO A 60 1.77 7.42 -2.46
CA PRO A 60 0.68 6.52 -2.82
C PRO A 60 0.29 5.58 -1.65
N CYS A 61 1.25 5.18 -0.82
CA CYS A 61 1.01 4.37 0.37
C CYS A 61 0.07 5.07 1.37
N TYR A 62 0.29 6.37 1.63
CA TYR A 62 -0.62 7.18 2.46
C TYR A 62 -1.98 7.42 1.80
N VAL A 63 -2.04 7.54 0.47
CA VAL A 63 -3.31 7.66 -0.26
C VAL A 63 -4.16 6.38 -0.09
N ILE A 64 -3.54 5.20 -0.12
CA ILE A 64 -4.22 3.92 0.11
C ILE A 64 -4.78 3.84 1.55
N LEU A 65 -4.00 4.28 2.55
CA LEU A 65 -4.45 4.35 3.94
C LEU A 65 -5.66 5.30 4.09
N TYR A 66 -5.66 6.44 3.40
CA TYR A 66 -6.79 7.35 3.37
C TYR A 66 -8.05 6.73 2.74
N LEU A 67 -7.87 5.98 1.64
CA LEU A 67 -8.97 5.22 1.03
C LEU A 67 -9.51 4.15 1.98
N GLY A 68 -8.63 3.42 2.68
CA GLY A 68 -9.02 2.47 3.72
C GLY A 68 -9.79 3.13 4.87
N TRP A 69 -9.44 4.36 5.23
CA TRP A 69 -10.16 5.13 6.25
C TRP A 69 -11.59 5.46 5.80
N ARG A 70 -11.77 5.89 4.55
CA ARG A 70 -13.12 6.11 4.00
C ARG A 70 -13.95 4.84 4.01
N VAL A 71 -13.33 3.70 3.69
CA VAL A 71 -13.98 2.38 3.76
C VAL A 71 -14.42 2.05 5.19
N ALA A 72 -13.56 2.29 6.17
CA ALA A 72 -13.89 2.10 7.59
C ALA A 72 -15.08 2.97 8.04
N VAL A 73 -15.09 4.24 7.67
CA VAL A 73 -16.19 5.17 7.99
C VAL A 73 -17.52 4.71 7.36
N ASN A 74 -17.50 4.19 6.13
CA ASN A 74 -18.71 3.69 5.47
C ASN A 74 -19.24 2.41 6.13
N ILE A 75 -18.37 1.52 6.61
CA ILE A 75 -18.76 0.36 7.43
C ILE A 75 -19.44 0.82 8.72
N GLY A 76 -18.96 1.88 9.35
CA GLY A 76 -19.57 2.44 10.56
C GLY A 76 -20.99 3.00 10.40
N LYS A 77 -21.37 3.33 9.16
CA LYS A 77 -22.67 3.93 8.80
C LYS A 77 -23.71 2.89 8.31
N ASP A 78 -23.50 1.60 8.61
CA ASP A 78 -24.31 0.49 8.10
C ASP A 78 -24.35 0.38 6.55
N ARG A 79 -23.38 1.02 5.87
CA ARG A 79 -23.20 0.98 4.41
C ARG A 79 -21.91 0.25 4.04
N SER A 80 -21.70 -0.91 4.68
CA SER A 80 -20.53 -1.77 4.46
C SER A 80 -20.41 -2.26 3.00
N PHE A 81 -21.56 -2.51 2.35
CA PHE A 81 -21.65 -2.94 0.96
C PHE A 81 -22.26 -1.83 0.09
N SER A 82 -21.48 -0.78 -0.17
CA SER A 82 -21.87 0.27 -1.10
C SER A 82 -20.99 0.29 -2.34
N LEU A 83 -21.57 0.72 -3.46
CA LEU A 83 -20.89 0.88 -4.74
C LEU A 83 -19.75 1.92 -4.65
N GLU A 84 -19.90 2.94 -3.80
CA GLU A 84 -18.81 3.88 -3.47
C GLU A 84 -17.63 3.18 -2.79
N ASN A 85 -17.92 2.28 -1.86
CA ASN A 85 -16.90 1.54 -1.12
C ASN A 85 -16.08 0.67 -2.07
N ALA A 86 -16.76 -0.05 -2.97
CA ALA A 86 -16.12 -0.81 -4.02
C ALA A 86 -15.25 0.06 -4.94
N ARG A 87 -15.71 1.26 -5.30
CA ARG A 87 -14.94 2.20 -6.13
C ARG A 87 -13.67 2.68 -5.43
N HIS A 88 -13.73 2.94 -4.12
CA HIS A 88 -12.55 3.25 -3.32
C HIS A 88 -11.56 2.08 -3.32
N ILE A 89 -12.00 0.84 -3.04
CA ILE A 89 -11.10 -0.32 -3.04
C ILE A 89 -10.49 -0.56 -4.44
N LYS A 90 -11.26 -0.37 -5.52
CA LYS A 90 -10.77 -0.50 -6.90
C LYS A 90 -9.72 0.56 -7.23
N LEU A 91 -9.90 1.79 -6.76
CA LEU A 91 -8.92 2.85 -6.92
C LEU A 91 -7.64 2.56 -6.12
N ALA A 92 -7.77 2.05 -4.89
CA ALA A 92 -6.62 1.61 -4.09
C ALA A 92 -5.80 0.54 -4.83
N SER A 93 -6.45 -0.50 -5.39
CA SER A 93 -5.76 -1.53 -6.18
C SER A 93 -4.99 -0.95 -7.37
N LYS A 94 -5.58 0.00 -8.12
CA LYS A 94 -4.87 0.68 -9.22
C LYS A 94 -3.64 1.46 -8.74
N ILE A 95 -3.74 2.15 -7.61
CA ILE A 95 -2.63 2.89 -7.03
C ILE A 95 -1.51 1.93 -6.60
N ILE A 96 -1.85 0.82 -5.93
CA ILE A 96 -0.86 -0.20 -5.55
C ILE A 96 -0.18 -0.80 -6.78
N LEU A 97 -0.92 -1.05 -7.85
CA LEU A 97 -0.36 -1.60 -9.09
C LEU A 97 0.59 -0.62 -9.78
N PHE A 98 0.25 0.68 -9.78
CA PHE A 98 1.12 1.73 -10.30
C PHE A 98 2.40 1.87 -9.47
N ASP A 99 2.28 1.82 -8.15
CA ASP A 99 3.42 1.87 -7.23
C ASP A 99 4.35 0.66 -7.39
N ALA A 100 3.78 -0.54 -7.55
CA ALA A 100 4.55 -1.75 -7.83
C ALA A 100 5.30 -1.67 -9.18
N LEU A 101 4.67 -1.11 -10.22
CA LEU A 101 5.32 -0.89 -11.51
C LEU A 101 6.46 0.13 -11.42
N TYR A 102 6.24 1.21 -10.67
CA TYR A 102 7.29 2.20 -10.40
C TYR A 102 8.49 1.56 -9.68
N PHE A 103 8.25 0.78 -8.63
CA PHE A 103 9.32 0.03 -7.95
C PHE A 103 10.05 -0.94 -8.87
N PHE A 104 9.33 -1.60 -9.77
CA PHE A 104 9.93 -2.48 -10.77
C PHE A 104 10.85 -1.72 -11.73
N VAL A 105 10.41 -0.58 -12.28
CA VAL A 105 11.22 0.25 -13.18
C VAL A 105 12.46 0.78 -12.46
N VAL A 106 12.32 1.28 -11.22
CA VAL A 106 13.46 1.75 -10.41
C VAL A 106 14.47 0.63 -10.17
N ASN A 107 14.01 -0.59 -9.84
CA ASN A 107 14.88 -1.75 -9.67
C ASN A 107 15.64 -2.10 -10.95
N VAL A 108 14.96 -2.10 -12.10
CA VAL A 108 15.58 -2.40 -13.40
C VAL A 108 16.63 -1.34 -13.78
N CYS A 109 16.31 -0.04 -13.58
CA CYS A 109 17.26 1.05 -13.83
C CYS A 109 18.48 0.99 -12.91
N MET A 110 18.30 0.62 -11.64
CA MET A 110 19.40 0.52 -10.66
C MET A 110 20.09 -0.85 -10.62
N TRP A 111 19.68 -1.81 -11.46
CA TRP A 111 20.22 -3.17 -11.49
C TRP A 111 21.74 -3.21 -11.57
N ARG A 112 22.35 -2.31 -12.36
CA ARG A 112 23.81 -2.23 -12.55
C ARG A 112 24.58 -1.87 -11.28
N ILE A 113 23.95 -1.15 -10.35
CA ILE A 113 24.54 -0.67 -9.10
C ILE A 113 24.42 -1.75 -8.01
N TYR A 114 23.34 -2.52 -8.02
CA TYR A 114 23.06 -3.56 -7.03
C TYR A 114 23.76 -4.91 -7.26
N VAL A 115 24.51 -5.06 -8.36
CA VAL A 115 25.26 -6.31 -8.67
C VAL A 115 26.17 -6.73 -7.51
N ASN A 116 26.65 -5.77 -6.70
CA ASN A 116 27.52 -6.03 -5.55
C ASN A 116 26.76 -6.44 -4.26
N HIS A 117 25.44 -6.26 -4.17
CA HIS A 117 24.63 -6.55 -2.98
C HIS A 117 23.36 -7.35 -3.31
N PRO A 118 23.48 -8.66 -3.58
CA PRO A 118 22.34 -9.50 -3.97
C PRO A 118 21.21 -9.55 -2.93
N GLY A 119 21.50 -9.32 -1.65
CA GLY A 119 20.50 -9.26 -0.58
C GLY A 119 19.48 -8.14 -0.74
N VAL A 120 19.86 -7.01 -1.34
CA VAL A 120 18.96 -5.86 -1.53
C VAL A 120 17.97 -6.13 -2.64
N ILE A 121 18.44 -6.73 -3.74
CA ILE A 121 17.60 -7.14 -4.87
C ILE A 121 16.54 -8.13 -4.38
N LEU A 122 16.94 -9.13 -3.58
CA LEU A 122 16.02 -10.12 -3.03
C LEU A 122 14.94 -9.48 -2.13
N ALA A 123 15.34 -8.56 -1.25
CA ALA A 123 14.41 -7.83 -0.40
C ALA A 123 13.41 -6.97 -1.21
N LEU A 124 13.90 -6.25 -2.22
CA LEU A 124 13.07 -5.41 -3.09
C LEU A 124 12.07 -6.24 -3.90
N VAL A 125 12.51 -7.38 -4.48
CA VAL A 125 11.61 -8.30 -5.20
C VAL A 125 10.53 -8.84 -4.27
N PHE A 126 10.87 -9.18 -3.03
CA PHE A 126 9.91 -9.64 -2.03
C PHE A 126 8.87 -8.56 -1.69
N ILE A 127 9.30 -7.30 -1.53
CA ILE A 127 8.41 -6.15 -1.30
C ILE A 127 7.46 -5.96 -2.48
N VAL A 128 7.97 -5.98 -3.73
CA VAL A 128 7.13 -5.86 -4.93
C VAL A 128 6.11 -6.99 -5.00
N PHE A 129 6.54 -8.23 -4.73
CA PHE A 129 5.64 -9.38 -4.69
C PHE A 129 4.53 -9.19 -3.64
N ALA A 130 4.87 -8.74 -2.43
CA ALA A 130 3.90 -8.44 -1.39
C ALA A 130 2.91 -7.35 -1.83
N CYS A 131 3.36 -6.27 -2.47
CA CYS A 131 2.48 -5.23 -3.02
C CYS A 131 1.52 -5.79 -4.08
N VAL A 132 1.99 -6.66 -4.97
CA VAL A 132 1.14 -7.31 -5.98
C VAL A 132 0.06 -8.17 -5.29
N VAL A 133 0.44 -8.98 -4.31
CA VAL A 133 -0.52 -9.80 -3.54
C VAL A 133 -1.57 -8.93 -2.87
N VAL A 134 -1.17 -7.87 -2.17
CA VAL A 134 -2.10 -6.93 -1.52
C VAL A 134 -3.01 -6.25 -2.54
N SER A 135 -2.49 -5.86 -3.71
CA SER A 135 -3.30 -5.28 -4.79
C SER A 135 -4.35 -6.25 -5.30
N VAL A 136 -3.98 -7.51 -5.53
CA VAL A 136 -4.90 -8.56 -5.98
C VAL A 136 -5.98 -8.81 -4.93
N VAL A 137 -5.60 -8.92 -3.65
CA VAL A 137 -6.56 -9.08 -2.55
C VAL A 137 -7.53 -7.90 -2.49
N ALA A 138 -7.03 -6.67 -2.63
CA ALA A 138 -7.88 -5.47 -2.70
C ALA A 138 -8.83 -5.51 -3.91
N ALA A 139 -8.33 -5.88 -5.10
CA ALA A 139 -9.16 -5.99 -6.31
C ALA A 139 -10.28 -7.02 -6.15
N VAL A 140 -9.95 -8.19 -5.60
CA VAL A 140 -10.93 -9.26 -5.32
C VAL A 140 -11.95 -8.79 -4.29
N LEU A 141 -11.50 -8.13 -3.21
CA LEU A 141 -12.38 -7.58 -2.18
C LEU A 141 -13.34 -6.52 -2.76
N SER A 142 -12.84 -5.63 -3.62
CA SER A 142 -13.69 -4.66 -4.34
C SER A 142 -14.80 -5.36 -5.12
N HIS A 143 -14.47 -6.41 -5.88
CA HIS A 143 -15.44 -7.16 -6.67
C HIS A 143 -16.48 -7.88 -5.80
N LEU A 144 -16.04 -8.48 -4.68
CA LEU A 144 -16.94 -9.12 -3.72
C LEU A 144 -17.89 -8.11 -3.07
N VAL A 145 -17.40 -6.91 -2.72
CA VAL A 145 -18.21 -5.84 -2.14
C VAL A 145 -19.28 -5.34 -3.12
N VAL A 146 -18.97 -5.22 -4.43
CA VAL A 146 -19.99 -4.91 -5.45
C VAL A 146 -21.06 -5.99 -5.50
N LYS A 147 -20.65 -7.26 -5.57
CA LYS A 147 -21.59 -8.38 -5.71
C LYS A 147 -22.50 -8.52 -4.49
N ALA A 148 -21.97 -8.28 -3.29
CA ALA A 148 -22.75 -8.26 -2.06
C ALA A 148 -23.74 -7.08 -2.01
N ALA A 149 -23.35 -5.91 -2.50
CA ALA A 149 -24.23 -4.74 -2.59
C ALA A 149 -25.42 -4.99 -3.52
N ASP A 150 -25.17 -5.57 -4.70
CA ASP A 150 -26.19 -5.90 -5.69
C ASP A 150 -27.20 -6.94 -5.17
N LEU A 151 -26.73 -7.96 -4.44
CA LEU A 151 -27.59 -8.94 -3.78
C LEU A 151 -28.45 -8.32 -2.67
N GLN A 152 -27.91 -7.34 -1.93
CA GLN A 152 -28.65 -6.65 -0.88
C GLN A 152 -29.75 -5.75 -1.48
N GLU A 153 -29.46 -5.05 -2.58
CA GLU A 153 -30.44 -4.25 -3.31
C GLU A 153 -31.56 -5.11 -3.91
N GLN A 154 -31.23 -6.27 -4.48
CA GLN A 154 -32.23 -7.23 -4.96
C GLN A 154 -33.11 -7.77 -3.83
N SER A 155 -32.51 -8.09 -2.67
CA SER A 155 -33.27 -8.57 -1.50
C SER A 155 -34.28 -7.53 -1.01
N ASP A 156 -33.91 -6.24 -0.99
CA ASP A 156 -34.80 -5.15 -0.55
C ASP A 156 -35.93 -4.88 -1.55
N LEU A 157 -35.76 -5.19 -2.83
CA LEU A 157 -36.78 -5.02 -3.88
C LEU A 157 -37.83 -6.14 -3.95
N THR A 158 -37.56 -7.30 -3.36
CA THR A 158 -38.50 -8.45 -3.34
C THR A 158 -39.46 -8.47 -2.15
N ILE A 159 -39.42 -7.46 -1.27
CA ILE A 159 -40.30 -7.33 -0.10
C ILE A 159 -41.48 -6.41 -0.42
#